data_AF-A0AAW0KG11-F1
#
_entry.id   AF-A0AAW0KG11-F1
#
_cell.length_a   1.000
_cell.length_b   1.000
_cell.length_c   1.000
_cell.angle_alpha   90.00
_cell.angle_beta   90.00
_cell.angle_gamma   90.00
#
_symmetry.space_group_name_H-M   'P 1'
#
loop_
_entity.id
_entity.type
_entity.pdbx_description
1 polymer ?
#
loop_
_entity_poly.entity_id
_entity_poly.type
_entity_poly.pdbx_seq_one_letter_code
_entity_poly.pdbx_strand_id
1 'polypeptide(L)'
;MRNDLAEYRELVLNRVEELAAVMDDQNQLDTVLNLVIPKSIWLKSDTIASSSALITTAQGKFFSNGYDLAWASTSKAQRELMNSKLQSLITNLISLPIHTVTVVSGHASAASFILTLSLDYILMQSDRGFLYMSELDIKLVITPWFIALVECKIGSLVASRHIDGS
;
A
#
# COMPACT_ATOMS: atom_id res chain seq x y z
N MET A 1 22.01 1.14 -19.11
CA MET A 1 21.36 1.53 -17.84
C MET A 1 20.60 0.32 -17.27
N ARG A 2 21.32 -0.73 -16.85
CA ARG A 2 20.76 -2.03 -16.43
C ARG A 2 21.29 -2.49 -15.06
N ASN A 3 22.03 -1.62 -14.35
CA ASN A 3 22.69 -1.94 -13.08
C ASN A 3 22.03 -1.31 -11.84
N ASP A 4 21.07 -0.41 -11.99
CA ASP A 4 20.63 0.42 -10.85
C ASP A 4 19.91 -0.35 -9.74
N LEU A 5 19.16 -1.42 -10.04
CA LEU A 5 18.34 -2.12 -9.03
C LEU A 5 19.14 -3.06 -8.12
N ALA A 6 20.23 -3.66 -8.63
CA ALA A 6 21.09 -4.53 -7.82
C ALA A 6 22.01 -3.72 -6.91
N GLU A 7 22.49 -2.57 -7.41
CA GLU A 7 23.32 -1.63 -6.69
C GLU A 7 22.49 -0.84 -5.64
N TYR A 8 21.24 -0.46 -5.95
CA TYR A 8 20.29 0.06 -4.95
C TYR A 8 19.93 -0.95 -3.87
N ARG A 9 19.77 -2.23 -4.25
CA ARG A 9 19.55 -3.32 -3.28
C ARG A 9 20.69 -3.36 -2.26
N GLU A 10 21.95 -3.38 -2.70
CA GLU A 10 23.09 -3.36 -1.78
C GLU A 10 23.21 -2.07 -0.95
N LEU A 11 22.89 -0.91 -1.53
CA LEU A 11 22.99 0.39 -0.85
C LEU A 11 21.92 0.56 0.25
N VAL A 12 20.71 0.03 0.03
CA VAL A 12 19.61 0.02 1.02
C VAL A 12 19.86 -1.04 2.09
N LEU A 13 20.41 -2.21 1.73
CA LEU A 13 20.68 -3.34 2.63
C LEU A 13 21.73 -3.04 3.72
N ASN A 14 22.64 -2.10 3.50
CA ASN A 14 23.78 -1.89 4.40
C ASN A 14 23.55 -0.87 5.53
N ARG A 15 22.39 -0.20 5.62
CA ARG A 15 22.14 0.82 6.66
C ARG A 15 20.72 0.92 7.22
N VAL A 16 19.80 0.08 6.77
CA VAL A 16 18.40 0.08 7.24
C VAL A 16 18.07 -1.33 7.70
N GLU A 17 17.59 -1.50 8.93
CA GLU A 17 16.97 -2.76 9.34
C GLU A 17 15.70 -2.96 8.50
N GLU A 18 15.84 -3.71 7.40
CA GLU A 18 14.76 -3.95 6.45
C GLU A 18 13.72 -4.89 7.07
N LEU A 19 12.48 -4.42 7.14
CA LEU A 19 11.33 -5.24 7.51
C LEU A 19 10.49 -5.49 6.26
N ALA A 20 11.02 -6.34 5.38
CA ALA A 20 10.37 -6.70 4.13
C ALA A 20 9.14 -7.58 4.37
N ALA A 21 7.96 -7.11 3.95
CA ALA A 21 6.83 -7.98 3.70
C ALA A 21 6.94 -8.50 2.27
N VAL A 22 7.50 -9.70 2.06
CA VAL A 22 7.54 -10.35 0.74
C VAL A 22 6.18 -10.98 0.48
N MET A 23 5.52 -10.50 -0.56
CA MET A 23 4.18 -10.96 -0.96
C MET A 23 4.30 -12.01 -2.09
N ASP A 24 3.35 -12.95 -2.16
CA ASP A 24 3.31 -14.09 -3.12
C ASP A 24 3.02 -13.68 -4.58
N ASP A 25 2.53 -14.59 -5.42
CA ASP A 25 2.32 -14.40 -6.86
C ASP A 25 0.96 -13.76 -7.20
N GLN A 26 -0.04 -13.84 -6.32
CA GLN A 26 -1.35 -13.22 -6.50
C GLN A 26 -1.50 -11.91 -5.71
N ASN A 27 -0.73 -11.77 -4.62
CA ASN A 27 -0.66 -10.56 -3.78
C ASN A 27 -2.04 -10.01 -3.39
N GLN A 28 -2.93 -10.92 -2.99
CA GLN A 28 -4.21 -10.52 -2.43
C GLN A 28 -3.99 -9.66 -1.18
N LEU A 29 -4.74 -8.57 -1.09
CA LEU A 29 -4.60 -7.59 -0.02
C LEU A 29 -4.87 -8.20 1.36
N ASP A 30 -5.70 -9.23 1.48
CA ASP A 30 -5.93 -9.92 2.75
C ASP A 30 -4.65 -10.55 3.33
N THR A 31 -3.81 -11.15 2.47
CA THR A 31 -2.49 -11.68 2.85
C THR A 31 -1.58 -10.55 3.32
N VAL A 32 -1.58 -9.43 2.58
CA VAL A 32 -0.82 -8.22 2.94
C VAL A 32 -1.23 -7.67 4.31
N LEU A 33 -2.53 -7.54 4.56
CA LEU A 33 -3.07 -7.05 5.83
C LEU A 33 -2.63 -7.94 7.00
N ASN A 34 -2.74 -9.26 6.83
CA ASN A 34 -2.38 -10.21 7.89
C ASN A 34 -0.88 -10.20 8.21
N LEU A 35 -0.02 -9.90 7.23
CA LEU A 35 1.44 -9.82 7.44
C LEU A 35 1.87 -8.45 7.99
N VAL A 36 1.33 -7.36 7.43
CA VAL A 36 1.82 -6.01 7.72
C VAL A 36 1.21 -5.44 9.01
N ILE A 37 -0.03 -5.77 9.36
CA ILE A 37 -0.67 -5.23 10.59
C ILE A 37 0.14 -5.60 11.85
N PRO A 38 0.44 -6.88 12.14
CA PRO A 38 1.21 -7.23 13.34
C PRO A 38 2.59 -6.56 13.35
N LYS A 39 3.22 -6.45 12.17
CA LYS A 39 4.51 -5.80 12.03
C LYS A 39 4.44 -4.30 12.31
N SER A 40 3.42 -3.60 11.78
CA SER A 40 3.19 -2.18 12.03
C SER A 40 2.93 -1.88 13.51
N ILE A 41 2.24 -2.78 14.23
CA ILE A 41 2.01 -2.64 15.66
C ILE A 41 3.32 -2.83 16.42
N TRP A 42 4.09 -3.87 16.10
CA TRP A 42 5.41 -4.08 16.68
C TRP A 42 6.34 -2.88 16.42
N LEU A 43 6.25 -2.27 15.24
CA LEU A 43 7.02 -1.10 14.84
C LEU A 43 6.73 0.16 15.66
N LYS A 44 5.57 0.23 16.30
CA LYS A 44 5.20 1.33 17.20
C LYS A 44 5.74 1.16 18.63
N SER A 45 6.36 0.03 18.94
CA SER A 45 6.95 -0.18 20.27
C SER A 45 8.27 0.57 20.41
N ASP A 46 8.59 1.03 21.63
CA ASP A 46 9.78 1.86 21.95
C ASP A 46 11.14 1.17 21.73
N THR A 47 11.17 -0.02 21.12
CA THR A 47 12.38 -0.84 20.98
C THR A 47 13.13 -0.56 19.66
N ILE A 48 12.61 0.29 18.79
CA ILE A 48 13.14 0.47 17.43
C ILE A 48 14.06 1.69 17.34
N ALA A 49 15.24 1.46 16.76
CA ALA A 49 16.22 2.50 16.51
C ALA A 49 15.66 3.58 15.56
N SER A 50 16.00 4.84 15.82
CA SER A 50 15.60 5.99 15.00
C SER A 50 16.13 5.98 13.56
N SER A 51 17.04 5.04 13.23
CA SER A 51 17.60 4.84 11.88
C SER A 51 16.93 3.71 11.09
N SER A 52 15.85 3.10 11.60
CA SER A 52 15.15 2.02 10.90
C SER A 52 14.10 2.57 9.92
N ALA A 53 13.76 1.79 8.90
CA ALA A 53 12.68 2.10 7.96
C ALA A 53 11.94 0.82 7.56
N LEU A 54 10.63 0.96 7.32
CA LEU A 54 9.79 -0.11 6.80
C LEU A 54 9.81 -0.06 5.28
N ILE A 55 10.22 -1.16 4.64
CA ILE A 55 10.23 -1.28 3.19
C ILE A 55 9.22 -2.34 2.78
N THR A 56 8.25 -1.96 1.95
CA THR A 56 7.27 -2.88 1.37
C THR A 56 7.64 -3.16 -0.08
N THR A 57 7.76 -4.44 -0.44
CA THR A 57 8.11 -4.87 -1.80
C THR A 57 7.34 -6.14 -2.14
N ALA A 58 6.99 -6.29 -3.40
CA ALA A 58 6.33 -7.49 -3.91
C ALA A 58 7.15 -8.09 -5.06
N GLN A 59 7.01 -9.39 -5.27
CA GLN A 59 7.61 -10.08 -6.42
C GLN A 59 6.56 -10.37 -7.49
N GLY A 60 7.00 -10.56 -8.73
CA GLY A 60 6.12 -10.91 -9.83
C GLY A 60 5.48 -9.72 -10.53
N LYS A 61 4.33 -9.97 -11.17
CA LYS A 61 3.63 -9.00 -12.04
C LYS A 61 2.77 -8.00 -11.27
N PHE A 62 2.33 -8.37 -10.08
CA PHE A 62 1.41 -7.57 -9.25
C PHE A 62 2.14 -7.14 -7.99
N PHE A 63 2.03 -5.87 -7.64
CA PHE A 63 2.35 -5.43 -6.28
C PHE A 63 1.25 -5.87 -5.32
N SER A 64 -0.01 -5.64 -5.70
CA SER A 64 -1.18 -6.26 -5.10
C SER A 64 -2.37 -6.17 -6.04
N ASN A 65 -3.14 -7.25 -6.14
CA ASN A 65 -4.35 -7.31 -6.96
C ASN A 65 -5.62 -6.83 -6.22
N GLY A 66 -5.45 -6.17 -5.07
CA GLY A 66 -6.57 -5.72 -4.24
C GLY A 66 -7.22 -6.87 -3.46
N TYR A 67 -8.47 -6.67 -3.05
CA TYR A 67 -9.23 -7.66 -2.29
C TYR A 67 -9.76 -8.80 -3.15
N ASP A 68 -9.95 -9.96 -2.52
CA ASP A 68 -10.79 -10.99 -3.10
C ASP A 68 -12.25 -10.50 -3.13
N LEU A 69 -12.65 -9.92 -4.26
CA LEU A 69 -13.99 -9.38 -4.45
C LEU A 69 -15.07 -10.46 -4.40
N ALA A 70 -14.76 -11.71 -4.76
CA ALA A 70 -15.71 -12.80 -4.70
C ALA A 70 -16.02 -13.12 -3.23
N TRP A 71 -14.99 -13.18 -2.38
CA TRP A 71 -15.15 -13.35 -0.94
C TRP A 71 -15.80 -12.13 -0.28
N ALA A 72 -15.36 -10.91 -0.60
CA ALA A 72 -15.89 -9.68 -0.01
C ALA A 72 -17.38 -9.47 -0.34
N SER A 73 -17.84 -9.95 -1.51
CA SER A 73 -19.24 -9.79 -1.93
C SER A 73 -20.20 -10.76 -1.24
N THR A 74 -19.71 -11.76 -0.49
CA THR A 74 -20.55 -12.78 0.17
C THR A 74 -21.51 -12.21 1.22
N SER A 75 -21.14 -11.13 1.91
CA SER A 75 -22.02 -10.45 2.86
C SER A 75 -21.61 -9.01 3.12
N LYS A 76 -22.54 -8.22 3.67
CA LYS A 76 -22.24 -6.85 4.14
C LYS A 76 -21.16 -6.86 5.24
N ALA A 77 -21.22 -7.82 6.16
CA ALA A 77 -20.25 -7.97 7.25
C ALA A 77 -18.82 -8.20 6.73
N GLN A 78 -18.65 -8.98 5.66
CA GLN A 78 -17.31 -9.19 5.08
C GLN A 78 -16.73 -7.90 4.47
N ARG A 79 -17.56 -7.11 3.76
CA ARG A 79 -17.12 -5.80 3.25
C ARG A 79 -16.74 -4.83 4.36
N GLU A 80 -17.51 -4.81 5.44
CA GLU A 80 -17.22 -3.97 6.60
C GLU A 80 -15.94 -4.40 7.32
N LEU A 81 -15.72 -5.71 7.47
CA LEU A 81 -14.50 -6.27 8.04
C LEU A 81 -13.27 -5.88 7.21
N MET A 82 -13.37 -6.04 5.90
CA MET A 82 -12.35 -5.70 4.92
C MET A 82 -11.95 -4.21 5.03
N ASN A 83 -12.94 -3.32 4.95
CA ASN A 83 -12.76 -1.88 5.11
C ASN A 83 -12.11 -1.52 6.47
N SER A 84 -12.57 -2.16 7.56
CA SER A 84 -12.04 -1.91 8.90
C SER A 84 -10.58 -2.35 9.04
N LYS A 85 -10.21 -3.50 8.46
CA LYS A 85 -8.81 -3.97 8.45
C LYS A 85 -7.90 -3.02 7.68
N LEU A 86 -8.34 -2.54 6.51
CA LEU A 86 -7.56 -1.56 5.74
C LEU A 86 -7.36 -0.28 6.53
N GLN A 87 -8.44 0.28 7.06
CA GLN A 87 -8.41 1.53 7.79
C GLN A 87 -7.49 1.42 9.02
N SER A 88 -7.53 0.29 9.72
CA SER A 88 -6.60 -0.01 10.83
C SER A 88 -5.15 -0.04 10.37
N LEU A 89 -4.84 -0.73 9.25
CA LEU A 89 -3.48 -0.76 8.70
C LEU A 89 -3.01 0.65 8.31
N ILE A 90 -3.82 1.38 7.55
CA ILE A 90 -3.49 2.74 7.10
C ILE A 90 -3.21 3.66 8.29
N THR A 91 -4.08 3.62 9.29
CA THR A 91 -3.90 4.38 10.53
C THR A 91 -2.60 4.01 11.22
N ASN A 92 -2.23 2.72 11.22
CA ASN A 92 -0.97 2.28 11.79
C ASN A 92 0.25 2.80 11.02
N LEU A 93 0.23 2.71 9.69
CA LEU A 93 1.35 3.11 8.84
C LEU A 93 1.62 4.62 8.93
N ILE A 94 0.57 5.45 8.85
CA ILE A 94 0.71 6.92 8.90
C ILE A 94 1.24 7.41 10.26
N SER A 95 1.04 6.62 11.32
CA SER A 95 1.49 6.97 12.68
C SER A 95 2.77 6.24 13.10
N LEU A 96 3.50 5.63 12.17
CA LEU A 96 4.79 5.01 12.49
C LEU A 96 5.84 6.08 12.82
N PRO A 97 6.69 5.84 13.83
CA PRO A 97 7.79 6.75 14.18
C PRO A 97 9.04 6.55 13.30
N ILE A 98 8.92 5.78 12.21
CA ILE A 98 10.00 5.42 11.29
C ILE A 98 9.59 5.72 9.86
N HIS A 99 10.57 5.89 8.98
CA HIS A 99 10.30 6.09 7.56
C HIS A 99 9.68 4.85 6.91
N THR A 100 8.77 5.08 5.97
CA THR A 100 8.09 4.03 5.23
C THR A 100 8.31 4.18 3.72
N VAL A 101 8.74 3.11 3.07
CA VAL A 101 9.04 3.08 1.63
C VAL A 101 8.26 1.94 0.99
N THR A 102 7.71 2.18 -0.20
CA THR A 102 7.10 1.15 -1.03
C THR A 102 7.75 1.07 -2.39
N VAL A 103 8.07 -0.16 -2.79
CA VAL A 103 8.65 -0.49 -4.08
C VAL A 103 7.59 -1.23 -4.89
N VAL A 104 6.95 -0.49 -5.80
CA VAL A 104 5.89 -0.98 -6.67
C VAL A 104 6.54 -1.62 -7.90
N SER A 105 6.69 -2.94 -7.84
CA SER A 105 7.29 -3.77 -8.90
C SER A 105 6.34 -4.07 -10.07
N GLY A 106 5.04 -3.79 -9.91
CA GLY A 106 3.99 -4.17 -10.85
C GLY A 106 2.68 -3.39 -10.64
N HIS A 107 1.55 -4.02 -10.93
CA HIS A 107 0.24 -3.40 -10.72
C HIS A 107 -0.15 -3.36 -9.22
N ALA A 108 -0.48 -2.17 -8.72
CA ALA A 108 -1.08 -1.91 -7.43
C ALA A 108 -2.50 -1.37 -7.66
N SER A 109 -3.48 -2.28 -7.54
CA SER A 109 -4.90 -2.00 -7.79
C SER A 109 -5.65 -1.66 -6.51
N ALA A 110 -6.69 -0.85 -6.64
CA ALA A 110 -7.78 -0.77 -5.66
C ALA A 110 -7.30 -0.33 -4.28
N ALA A 111 -7.71 -1.01 -3.22
CA ALA A 111 -7.24 -0.74 -1.87
C ALA A 111 -5.70 -0.76 -1.68
N SER A 112 -4.93 -1.41 -2.58
CA SER A 112 -3.46 -1.30 -2.54
C SER A 112 -2.93 0.04 -3.05
N PHE A 113 -3.69 0.76 -3.88
CA PHE A 113 -3.40 2.15 -4.26
C PHE A 113 -3.37 3.04 -3.01
N ILE A 114 -4.39 2.94 -2.15
CA ILE A 114 -4.44 3.69 -0.89
C ILE A 114 -3.34 3.26 0.07
N LEU A 115 -3.06 1.97 0.17
CA LEU A 115 -1.93 1.46 0.96
C LEU A 115 -0.62 2.12 0.53
N THR A 116 -0.33 2.12 -0.77
CA THR A 116 0.87 2.74 -1.35
C THR A 116 0.91 4.25 -1.09
N LEU A 117 -0.21 4.96 -1.23
CA LEU A 117 -0.30 6.40 -0.93
C LEU A 117 -0.08 6.72 0.56
N SER A 118 -0.35 5.78 1.45
CA SER A 118 -0.21 5.99 2.90
C SER A 118 1.23 5.94 3.39
N LEU A 119 2.18 5.53 2.54
CA LEU A 119 3.60 5.42 2.86
C LEU A 119 4.35 6.70 2.43
N ASP A 120 5.52 6.96 3.02
CA ASP A 120 6.24 8.22 2.82
C ASP A 120 6.82 8.32 1.40
N TYR A 121 7.43 7.24 0.92
CA TYR A 121 8.10 7.20 -0.38
C TYR A 121 7.56 6.08 -1.26
N ILE A 122 7.27 6.41 -2.52
CA ILE A 122 6.81 5.47 -3.54
C ILE A 122 7.87 5.39 -4.63
N LEU A 123 8.46 4.21 -4.81
CA LEU A 123 9.39 3.88 -5.88
C LEU A 123 8.67 2.98 -6.88
N MET A 124 8.62 3.41 -8.14
CA MET A 124 7.94 2.68 -9.21
C MET A 124 8.88 2.52 -10.40
N GLN A 125 8.84 1.35 -11.03
CA GLN A 125 9.53 1.16 -12.32
C GLN A 125 8.71 1.85 -13.42
N SER A 126 9.37 2.66 -14.27
CA SER A 126 8.71 3.47 -15.28
C SER A 126 7.94 2.67 -16.34
N ASP A 127 8.34 1.41 -16.56
CA ASP A 127 7.77 0.52 -17.57
C ASP A 127 6.74 -0.48 -17.02
N ARG A 128 6.68 -0.65 -15.69
CA ARG A 128 5.91 -1.74 -15.05
C ARG A 128 5.12 -1.34 -13.80
N GLY A 129 5.42 -0.21 -13.18
CA GLY A 129 4.69 0.26 -12.01
C GLY A 129 3.38 0.94 -12.42
N PHE A 130 2.26 0.41 -11.94
CA PHE A 130 0.94 1.00 -12.19
C PHE A 130 0.17 1.14 -10.88
N LEU A 131 -0.39 2.33 -10.64
CA LEU A 131 -1.23 2.66 -9.50
C LEU A 131 -2.61 3.10 -10.01
N TYR A 132 -3.66 2.38 -9.64
CA TYR A 132 -5.02 2.72 -10.11
C TYR A 132 -6.09 2.21 -9.14
N MET A 133 -7.25 2.87 -9.17
CA MET A 133 -8.41 2.54 -8.34
C MET A 133 -9.50 1.90 -9.19
N SER A 134 -9.49 0.56 -9.29
CA SER A 134 -10.44 -0.20 -10.11
C SER A 134 -11.88 -0.11 -9.61
N GLU A 135 -12.10 0.28 -8.35
CA GLU A 135 -13.42 0.51 -7.75
C GLU A 135 -14.23 1.53 -8.55
N LEU A 136 -13.57 2.50 -9.19
CA LEU A 136 -14.21 3.47 -10.07
C LEU A 136 -14.84 2.80 -11.30
N ASP A 137 -14.15 1.82 -11.89
CA ASP A 137 -14.60 1.11 -13.09
C ASP A 137 -15.83 0.23 -12.80
N ILE A 138 -15.90 -0.34 -11.58
CA ILE A 138 -17.00 -1.21 -11.14
C ILE A 138 -18.05 -0.48 -10.30
N LYS A 139 -17.99 0.86 -10.23
CA LYS A 139 -18.94 1.74 -9.51
C LYS A 139 -19.14 1.35 -8.04
N LEU A 140 -18.08 0.88 -7.38
CA LEU A 140 -18.12 0.70 -5.94
C LEU A 140 -18.11 2.06 -5.24
N VAL A 141 -18.94 2.19 -4.20
CA VAL A 141 -18.98 3.39 -3.38
C VAL A 141 -17.65 3.52 -2.63
N ILE A 142 -16.89 4.56 -2.96
CA ILE A 142 -15.64 4.90 -2.27
C ILE A 142 -15.99 5.49 -0.91
N THR A 143 -15.31 5.02 0.14
CA THR A 143 -15.55 5.50 1.49
C THR A 143 -15.02 6.94 1.66
N PRO A 144 -15.67 7.79 2.47
CA PRO A 144 -15.21 9.17 2.67
C PRO A 144 -13.75 9.28 3.14
N TRP A 145 -13.28 8.30 3.90
CA TRP A 145 -11.90 8.29 4.39
C TRP A 145 -10.86 8.01 3.30
N PHE A 146 -11.20 7.26 2.23
CA PHE A 146 -10.34 7.09 1.06
C PHE A 146 -10.10 8.44 0.38
N ILE A 147 -11.18 9.19 0.13
CA ILE A 147 -11.14 10.50 -0.53
C ILE A 147 -10.28 11.46 0.29
N ALA A 148 -10.55 11.55 1.61
CA ALA A 148 -9.78 12.41 2.50
C ALA A 148 -8.28 12.08 2.48
N LEU A 149 -7.91 10.79 2.44
CA LEU A 149 -6.50 10.39 2.36
C LEU A 149 -5.85 10.79 1.03
N VAL A 150 -6.56 10.56 -0.08
CA VAL A 150 -6.10 10.96 -1.42
C VAL A 150 -5.91 12.47 -1.50
N GLU A 151 -6.85 13.26 -1.00
CA GLU A 151 -6.75 14.72 -0.96
C GLU A 151 -5.57 15.20 -0.11
N CYS A 152 -5.35 14.58 1.04
CA CYS A 152 -4.20 14.90 1.90
C CYS A 152 -2.86 14.59 1.23
N LYS A 153 -2.75 13.47 0.49
CA LYS A 153 -1.48 13.01 -0.09
C LYS A 153 -1.21 13.63 -1.46
N ILE A 154 -2.24 13.81 -2.26
CA ILE A 154 -2.18 14.37 -3.61
C ILE A 154 -2.64 15.83 -3.51
N GLY A 155 -1.80 16.68 -2.91
CA GLY A 155 -2.11 18.09 -2.62
C GLY A 155 -2.36 19.02 -3.82
N SER A 156 -2.58 18.49 -5.03
CA SER A 156 -2.86 19.25 -6.25
C SER A 156 -4.14 18.77 -6.94
N LEU A 157 -5.11 19.69 -7.04
CA LEU A 157 -6.37 19.50 -7.78
C LEU A 157 -6.17 19.28 -9.28
N VAL A 158 -5.00 19.58 -9.85
CA VAL A 158 -4.72 19.38 -11.29
C VAL A 158 -4.68 17.89 -11.67
N ALA A 159 -4.40 17.00 -10.70
CA ALA A 159 -4.48 15.55 -10.87
C ALA A 159 -5.88 14.99 -10.57
N SER A 160 -6.77 15.78 -9.95
CA SER A 160 -8.12 15.36 -9.57
C SER A 160 -9.12 15.77 -10.64
N ARG A 161 -9.70 14.79 -11.34
CA ARG A 161 -10.90 15.03 -12.16
C ARG A 161 -12.08 15.03 -11.21
N HIS A 162 -12.84 16.12 -11.19
CA HIS A 162 -14.08 16.19 -10.43
C HIS A 162 -14.99 15.05 -10.89
N ILE A 163 -15.29 14.12 -9.99
CA ILE A 163 -16.21 13.02 -10.25
C ILE A 163 -17.56 13.50 -9.75
N ASP A 164 -18.42 13.96 -10.66
CA ASP A 164 -19.78 14.35 -10.33
C ASP A 164 -20.51 13.12 -9.76
N GLY A 165 -20.77 13.13 -8.46
CA GLY A 165 -21.48 12.08 -7.75
C GLY A 165 -22.95 12.06 -8.18
N SER A 166 -23.42 10.89 -8.61
CA SER A 166 -24.83 10.55 -8.80
C SER A 166 -25.59 10.49 -7.49
#